data_AF-A0A935BTW5-F1
#
_entry.id   AF-A0A935BTW5-F1
#
_cell.length_a   1.000
_cell.length_b   1.000
_cell.length_c   1.000
_cell.angle_alpha   90.00
_cell.angle_beta   90.00
_cell.angle_gamma   90.00
#
_symmetry.space_group_name_H-M   'P 1'
#
loop_
_entity.id
_entity.type
_entity.pdbx_description
1 polymer ?
#
loop_
_entity_poly.entity_id
_entity_poly.type
_entity_poly.pdbx_seq_one_letter_code
_entity_poly.pdbx_strand_id
1 'polypeptide(L)' 'MSKRDSGPPRRPRNPIAKDVRTPKYQQRVEPDKRWSERLKDADSERHTPDKK' A
#
# COMPACT_ATOMS: atom_id res chain seq x y z
N MET A 1 5.75 -26.18 -33.24
CA MET A 1 5.47 -25.28 -32.09
C MET A 1 5.11 -26.14 -30.88
N SER A 2 6.09 -26.40 -30.01
CA SER A 2 5.93 -27.31 -28.87
C SER A 2 5.10 -26.64 -27.76
N LYS A 3 3.89 -27.16 -27.54
CA LYS A 3 3.05 -26.80 -26.39
C LYS A 3 3.75 -27.30 -25.13
N ARG A 4 4.30 -26.38 -24.34
CA ARG A 4 4.77 -26.66 -22.98
C ARG A 4 3.54 -26.77 -22.05
N ASP A 5 2.79 -27.87 -22.17
CA ASP A 5 1.61 -28.16 -21.35
C ASP A 5 1.94 -28.91 -20.03
N SER A 6 3.21 -29.24 -19.77
CA SER A 6 3.63 -30.05 -18.61
C SER A 6 4.40 -29.30 -17.52
N GLY A 7 4.21 -27.98 -17.40
CA GLY A 7 4.73 -27.21 -16.26
C GLY A 7 3.69 -27.08 -15.14
N PRO A 8 4.10 -26.98 -13.86
CA PRO A 8 3.17 -26.59 -12.81
C PRO A 8 2.48 -25.27 -13.23
N PRO A 9 1.16 -25.14 -13.01
CA PRO A 9 0.40 -24.04 -13.55
C PRO A 9 1.02 -22.70 -13.14
N ARG A 10 1.42 -21.89 -14.13
CA ARG A 10 2.05 -20.58 -13.92
C ARG A 10 1.15 -19.59 -13.17
N ARG A 11 -0.13 -19.91 -13.01
CA ARG A 11 -1.14 -19.08 -12.34
C ARG A 11 -1.99 -19.91 -11.38
N PRO A 12 -2.46 -19.32 -10.27
CA PRO A 12 -3.35 -20.00 -9.35
C PRO A 12 -4.65 -20.39 -10.06
N ARG A 13 -5.03 -21.66 -9.95
CA ARG A 13 -6.36 -22.12 -10.38
C ARG A 13 -7.42 -21.80 -9.33
N ASN A 14 -7.02 -21.73 -8.05
CA ASN A 14 -7.90 -21.40 -6.95
C ASN A 14 -8.40 -19.94 -7.06
N PRO A 15 -9.72 -19.70 -7.04
CA PRO A 15 -10.30 -18.35 -7.12
C PRO A 15 -9.84 -17.43 -5.99
N ILE A 16 -9.69 -17.95 -4.76
CA ILE A 16 -9.24 -17.18 -3.60
C ILE A 16 -7.81 -16.67 -3.82
N ALA A 17 -6.93 -17.53 -4.32
CA ALA A 17 -5.55 -17.17 -4.60
C ALA A 17 -5.40 -16.16 -5.76
N LYS A 18 -6.41 -16.04 -6.63
CA LYS A 18 -6.48 -14.94 -7.62
C LYS A 18 -6.90 -13.65 -6.94
N ASP A 19 -7.90 -13.70 -6.06
CA ASP A 19 -8.47 -12.52 -5.41
C ASP A 19 -7.46 -11.87 -4.45
N VAL A 20 -6.74 -12.66 -3.63
CA VAL A 20 -5.69 -12.17 -2.71
C VAL A 20 -4.55 -11.44 -3.44
N ARG A 21 -4.30 -11.76 -4.71
CA ARG A 21 -3.27 -11.10 -5.52
C ARG A 21 -3.73 -9.76 -6.12
N THR A 22 -5.00 -9.40 -5.94
CA THR A 22 -5.51 -8.10 -6.38
C THR A 22 -5.17 -7.01 -5.36
N PRO A 23 -5.12 -5.72 -5.76
CA PRO A 23 -4.88 -4.60 -4.84
C PRO A 23 -5.90 -4.50 -3.71
N LYS A 24 -7.06 -5.16 -3.83
CA LYS A 24 -8.13 -5.17 -2.82
C LYS A 24 -7.63 -5.68 -1.47
N TYR A 25 -6.74 -6.67 -1.46
CA TYR A 25 -6.18 -7.29 -0.26
C TYR A 25 -4.73 -6.89 0.01
N GLN A 26 -4.26 -5.82 -0.62
CA GLN A 26 -2.90 -5.33 -0.38
C GLN A 26 -2.79 -4.84 1.07
N GLN A 27 -1.65 -5.15 1.72
CA GLN A 27 -1.35 -4.66 3.05
C GLN A 27 -1.38 -3.13 3.06
N ARG A 28 -2.22 -2.57 3.93
CA ARG A 28 -2.27 -1.13 4.17
C ARG A 28 -1.37 -0.83 5.35
N VAL A 29 -0.43 0.08 5.16
CA VAL A 29 0.41 0.60 6.24
C VAL A 29 -0.35 1.74 6.90
N GLU A 30 -0.65 1.60 8.19
CA GLU A 30 -1.16 2.71 8.97
C GLU A 30 0.00 3.66 9.33
N PRO A 31 -0.15 4.98 9.13
CA PRO A 31 0.85 5.95 9.57
C PRO A 31 1.03 5.90 11.09
N ASP A 32 2.28 6.00 11.56
CA ASP A 32 2.55 6.13 12.99
C ASP A 32 1.94 7.44 13.52
N LYS A 33 1.21 7.33 14.64
CA LYS A 33 0.57 8.46 15.32
C LYS A 33 1.61 9.50 15.77
N ARG A 34 2.78 9.03 16.27
CA ARG A 34 3.85 9.92 16.73
C ARG A 34 4.44 10.77 15.59
N TRP A 35 4.50 10.20 14.40
CA TRP A 35 4.96 10.92 13.20
C TRP A 35 3.91 11.91 12.71
N SER A 36 2.64 11.52 12.78
CA SER A 36 1.51 12.37 12.37
C SER A 36 1.38 13.62 13.24
N GLU A 37 1.65 13.51 14.54
CA GLU A 37 1.67 14.66 15.48
C GLU A 37 2.82 15.62 15.15
N ARG A 38 4.05 15.11 14.97
CA ARG A 38 5.20 15.93 14.58
C ARG A 38 4.99 16.70 13.28
N LEU A 39 4.33 16.10 12.29
CA LEU A 39 4.01 16.79 11.03
C LEU A 39 3.01 17.93 11.24
N LYS A 40 2.00 17.73 12.09
CA LYS A 40 1.02 18.79 12.42
C LYS A 40 1.68 19.94 13.16
N ASP A 41 2.58 19.64 14.10
CA ASP A 41 3.32 20.66 14.84
C ASP A 41 4.21 21.47 13.88
N ALA A 42 4.93 20.81 12.97
CA ALA A 42 5.77 21.46 11.98
C ALA A 42 4.99 22.33 10.97
N ASP A 43 3.77 21.93 10.60
CA ASP A 43 2.90 22.75 9.75
C ASP A 43 2.30 23.94 10.49
N SER A 44 2.04 23.81 11.80
CA SER A 44 1.54 24.92 12.64
C SER A 44 2.59 26.02 12.87
N GLU A 45 3.87 25.66 12.99
CA GLU A 45 4.97 26.61 13.14
C GLU A 45 5.22 27.44 11.88
N ARG A 46 4.89 26.91 10.70
CA ARG A 46 5.03 27.62 9.41
C ARG A 46 3.92 28.63 9.14
N HIS A 47 2.81 28.53 9.88
CA HIS A 47 1.58 29.25 9.55
C HIS A 47 1.23 30.37 10.53
N THR A 48 2.15 30.77 11.40
CA THR A 48 2.00 32.00 12.19
C THR A 48 2.19 33.22 11.27
N PRO A 49 1.15 34.02 10.99
CA PRO A 49 1.35 35.28 10.29
C PRO A 49 2.09 36.19 11.26
N ASP A 50 3.32 36.54 10.89
CA ASP A 50 4.15 37.52 11.57
C ASP A 50 3.37 38.85 11.63
N LYS A 51 2.69 39.10 12.76
CA LYS A 51 1.93 40.33 12.99
C LYS A 51 2.93 41.40 13.44
N LYS A 52 3.39 42.18 12.47
CA LYS A 52 4.18 43.39 12.65
C LYS A 52 3.27 44.61 12.89
#